data_AF-A0A7Y4R9J8-F1
#
_entry.id   AF-A0A7Y4R9J8-F1
#
_cell.length_a   1.000
_cell.length_b   1.000
_cell.length_c   1.000
_cell.angle_alpha   90.00
_cell.angle_beta   90.00
_cell.angle_gamma   90.00
#
_symmetry.space_group_name_H-M   'P 1'
#
loop_
_entity.id
_entity.type
_entity.pdbx_description
1 polymer ?
#
loop_
_entity_poly.entity_id
_entity_poly.type
_entity_poly.pdbx_seq_one_letter_code
_entity_poly.pdbx_strand_id
1 'polypeptide(L)'
;MGVRSAISATMMGIVAGVVGAPPDKAAPRDRVVEYAPGVRIDWPGRRVEVDGRTVLREGPLELFACSPRTREHESIVVTTGRPSKIYEGLGLIGLSPGHPIRQEENGGRWLAAMGDSMRIEVRWEEGGRLRTDDIGQWMRNSKTREAVRPMDWVFAGSYRDDAGTFVADEEGTVVCVVDFTSALVALPELHTADNEALWLEAYTERIPPVGTSVTVVFTPINPVKLQLVVDSSGRLTVDGRAATFASLMERIGELEARHGRLAVEVSRSPNAPQAAVDEVLAAVRKAVRASTTVELVGAPTVERPIDHPASNEDSGG
;
A
#
# COMPACT_ATOMS: atom_id res chain seq x y z
N MET A 1 -11.87 26.99 -94.67
CA MET A 1 -12.82 28.11 -94.89
C MET A 1 -13.72 28.17 -93.66
N GLY A 2 -13.79 29.30 -92.96
CA GLY A 2 -14.77 29.52 -91.89
C GLY A 2 -14.19 29.75 -90.49
N VAL A 3 -13.80 30.99 -90.22
CA VAL A 3 -13.66 31.57 -88.87
C VAL A 3 -15.05 31.81 -88.28
N ARG A 4 -15.20 31.63 -86.96
CA ARG A 4 -16.06 32.38 -85.99
C ARG A 4 -16.30 31.48 -84.77
N SER A 5 -16.56 31.93 -83.55
CA SER A 5 -16.35 33.16 -82.77
C SER A 5 -16.86 32.78 -81.35
N ALA A 6 -16.45 33.52 -80.33
CA ALA A 6 -16.60 33.19 -78.92
C ALA A 6 -18.05 33.16 -78.40
N ILE A 7 -18.32 32.35 -77.37
CA ILE A 7 -19.28 32.67 -76.30
C ILE A 7 -18.67 32.25 -74.95
N SER A 8 -18.61 33.23 -74.06
CA SER A 8 -18.21 33.15 -72.67
C SER A 8 -19.31 32.51 -71.81
N ALA A 9 -18.94 31.61 -70.90
CA ALA A 9 -19.80 31.18 -69.80
C ALA A 9 -18.96 31.17 -68.51
N THR A 10 -19.13 32.22 -67.72
CA THR A 10 -18.65 32.34 -66.34
C THR A 10 -19.27 31.25 -65.49
N MET A 11 -18.49 30.23 -65.11
CA MET A 11 -18.92 29.20 -64.17
C MET A 11 -18.42 29.57 -62.78
N MET A 12 -19.33 30.11 -61.97
CA MET A 12 -19.15 30.39 -60.56
C MET A 12 -19.10 29.05 -59.82
N GLY A 13 -17.88 28.52 -59.63
CA GLY A 13 -17.63 27.30 -58.87
C GLY A 13 -17.74 27.56 -57.37
N ILE A 14 -18.71 26.90 -56.75
CA ILE A 14 -18.94 26.88 -55.30
C ILE A 14 -17.67 26.38 -54.59
N VAL A 15 -17.11 27.19 -53.69
CA VAL A 15 -16.09 26.75 -52.75
C VAL A 15 -16.79 25.85 -51.73
N ALA A 16 -16.68 24.54 -51.92
CA ALA A 16 -17.04 23.58 -50.87
C ALA A 16 -16.05 23.77 -49.72
N GLY A 17 -16.50 24.44 -48.66
CA GLY A 17 -15.78 24.51 -47.39
C GLY A 17 -15.53 23.08 -46.90
N VAL A 18 -14.25 22.72 -46.78
CA VAL A 18 -13.84 21.55 -46.01
C VAL A 18 -14.17 21.90 -44.56
N VAL A 19 -15.36 21.49 -44.11
CA VAL A 19 -15.69 21.43 -42.69
C VAL A 19 -14.74 20.39 -42.12
N GLY A 20 -13.69 20.85 -41.44
CA GLY A 20 -12.82 19.99 -40.66
C GLY A 20 -13.69 19.19 -39.71
N ALA A 21 -13.66 17.87 -39.85
CA ALA A 21 -14.31 16.98 -38.90
C ALA A 21 -13.83 17.34 -37.49
N PRO A 22 -14.73 17.36 -36.48
CA PRO A 22 -14.30 17.50 -35.10
C PRO A 22 -13.30 16.37 -34.79
N PRO A 23 -12.22 16.63 -34.03
CA PRO A 23 -11.32 15.56 -33.62
C PRO A 23 -12.08 14.60 -32.71
N ASP A 24 -12.61 13.52 -33.29
CA ASP A 24 -13.26 12.45 -32.56
C ASP A 24 -12.29 11.28 -32.39
N LYS A 25 -11.65 11.24 -31.22
CA LYS A 25 -11.63 10.10 -30.29
C LYS A 25 -10.48 10.26 -29.30
N ALA A 26 -10.84 10.27 -28.02
CA ALA A 26 -9.92 10.22 -26.90
C ALA A 26 -8.88 9.11 -27.06
N ALA A 27 -7.63 9.44 -26.74
CA ALA A 27 -6.52 8.49 -26.69
C ALA A 27 -6.80 7.34 -25.70
N PRO A 28 -6.14 6.17 -25.87
CA PRO A 28 -6.47 4.95 -25.12
C PRO A 28 -6.36 5.13 -23.61
N ARG A 29 -7.27 4.48 -22.88
CA ARG A 29 -7.38 4.47 -21.42
C ARG A 29 -6.37 3.53 -20.74
N ASP A 30 -5.29 3.15 -21.42
CA ASP A 30 -4.31 2.12 -20.98
C ASP A 30 -3.03 2.75 -20.43
N ARG A 31 -3.15 3.78 -19.59
CA ARG A 31 -1.98 4.61 -19.27
C ARG A 31 -1.32 4.18 -17.97
N VAL A 32 -0.50 3.12 -18.04
CA VAL A 32 0.65 3.01 -17.14
C VAL A 32 1.61 4.13 -17.53
N VAL A 33 1.91 5.04 -16.59
CA VAL A 33 2.75 6.22 -16.83
C VAL A 33 4.01 6.11 -15.98
N GLU A 34 5.18 6.31 -16.58
CA GLU A 34 6.41 6.55 -15.81
C GLU A 34 6.29 7.88 -15.07
N TYR A 35 6.24 7.80 -13.74
CA TYR A 35 6.07 8.95 -12.85
C TYR A 35 7.42 9.53 -12.43
N ALA A 36 8.36 8.64 -12.12
CA ALA A 36 9.75 8.94 -11.79
C ALA A 36 10.62 7.74 -12.21
N PRO A 37 11.96 7.88 -12.25
CA PRO A 37 12.84 6.74 -12.54
C PRO A 37 12.52 5.53 -11.66
N GLY A 38 12.17 4.41 -12.29
CA GLY A 38 11.83 3.15 -11.61
C GLY A 38 10.46 3.14 -10.91
N VAL A 39 9.62 4.17 -11.08
CA VAL A 39 8.26 4.26 -10.50
C VAL A 39 7.25 4.58 -11.59
N ARG A 40 6.28 3.67 -11.80
CA ARG A 40 5.16 3.83 -12.72
C ARG A 40 3.84 3.85 -11.98
N ILE A 41 2.85 4.56 -12.54
CA ILE A 41 1.48 4.60 -12.02
C ILE A 41 0.54 4.01 -13.07
N ASP A 42 -0.15 2.93 -12.71
CA ASP A 42 -1.28 2.35 -13.43
C ASP A 42 -2.57 3.02 -12.91
N TRP A 43 -3.02 4.07 -13.61
CA TRP A 43 -4.23 4.80 -13.21
C TRP A 43 -5.51 3.96 -13.28
N PRO A 44 -5.77 3.20 -14.38
CA PRO A 44 -6.95 2.33 -14.45
C PRO A 44 -6.97 1.27 -13.35
N GLY A 45 -5.83 0.63 -13.07
CA GLY A 45 -5.70 -0.39 -12.04
C GLY A 45 -5.55 0.17 -10.62
N ARG A 46 -5.33 1.48 -10.47
CA ARG A 46 -4.93 2.17 -9.23
C ARG A 46 -3.74 1.50 -8.57
N ARG A 47 -2.61 1.39 -9.29
CA ARG A 47 -1.40 0.72 -8.79
C ARG A 47 -0.18 1.60 -8.93
N VAL A 48 0.76 1.41 -8.02
CA VAL A 48 2.14 1.89 -8.18
C VAL A 48 3.00 0.68 -8.48
N GLU A 49 3.77 0.74 -9.56
CA GLU A 49 4.70 -0.30 -9.98
C GLU A 49 6.13 0.21 -9.85
N VAL A 50 6.96 -0.53 -9.14
CA VAL A 50 8.33 -0.14 -8.83
C VAL A 50 9.30 -1.18 -9.37
N ASP A 51 10.20 -0.76 -10.25
CA ASP A 51 11.21 -1.64 -10.82
C ASP A 51 12.28 -1.99 -9.79
N GLY A 52 12.74 -3.24 -9.81
CA GLY A 52 13.78 -3.73 -8.90
C GLY A 52 14.47 -4.97 -9.43
N ARG A 53 15.32 -5.57 -8.58
CA ARG A 53 15.93 -6.86 -8.83
C ARG A 53 16.08 -7.66 -7.55
N THR A 54 16.09 -8.99 -7.68
CA THR A 54 16.39 -9.88 -6.56
C THR A 54 17.86 -9.72 -6.14
N VAL A 55 18.14 -9.57 -4.85
CA VAL A 55 19.51 -9.46 -4.29
C VAL A 55 19.81 -10.51 -3.23
N LEU A 56 18.78 -11.06 -2.58
CA LEU A 56 18.93 -12.09 -1.55
C LEU A 56 17.88 -13.18 -1.74
N ARG A 57 18.28 -14.45 -1.52
CA ARG A 57 17.38 -15.61 -1.61
C ARG A 57 17.40 -16.50 -0.37
N GLU A 58 18.32 -16.24 0.54
CA GLU A 58 18.62 -17.07 1.71
C GLU A 58 19.03 -16.15 2.86
N GLY A 59 18.56 -16.46 4.07
CA GLY A 59 18.89 -15.72 5.28
C GLY A 59 17.70 -15.02 5.93
N PRO A 60 17.89 -14.53 7.17
CA PRO A 60 16.87 -13.79 7.91
C PRO A 60 16.58 -12.45 7.23
N LEU A 61 15.37 -11.92 7.44
CA LEU A 61 14.87 -10.73 6.78
C LEU A 61 14.46 -9.65 7.78
N GLU A 62 14.88 -8.43 7.47
CA GLU A 62 14.35 -7.21 8.07
C GLU A 62 13.44 -6.45 7.09
N LEU A 63 13.67 -6.62 5.78
CA LEU A 63 12.86 -6.01 4.74
C LEU A 63 12.55 -7.02 3.63
N PHE A 64 11.41 -6.81 2.95
CA PHE A 64 11.19 -7.41 1.65
C PHE A 64 11.94 -6.64 0.56
N ALA A 65 11.87 -5.30 0.63
CA ALA A 65 12.46 -4.41 -0.37
C ALA A 65 13.18 -3.22 0.25
N CYS A 66 14.34 -2.87 -0.31
CA CYS A 66 15.14 -1.72 0.09
C CYS A 66 15.59 -0.83 -1.08
N SER A 67 16.24 0.29 -0.76
CA SER A 67 16.93 1.14 -1.75
C SER A 67 18.37 0.65 -2.01
N PRO A 68 18.99 1.06 -3.13
CA PRO A 68 20.35 0.66 -3.44
C PRO A 68 21.39 1.22 -2.47
N ARG A 69 22.36 0.39 -2.10
CA ARG A 69 23.50 0.62 -1.20
C ARG A 69 23.08 0.97 0.23
N THR A 70 22.06 0.29 0.74
CA THR A 70 21.60 0.48 2.11
C THR A 70 21.52 -0.86 2.84
N ARG A 71 20.51 -1.68 2.52
CA ARG A 71 20.09 -2.85 3.32
C ARG A 71 19.97 -4.12 2.49
N GLU A 72 20.77 -4.28 1.43
CA GLU A 72 20.66 -5.43 0.51
C GLU A 72 21.01 -6.79 1.13
N HIS A 73 21.73 -6.80 2.25
CA HIS A 73 22.11 -8.02 2.95
C HIS A 73 20.98 -8.61 3.82
N GLU A 74 19.87 -7.88 3.97
CA GLU A 74 18.71 -8.22 4.80
C GLU A 74 17.38 -8.02 4.04
N SER A 75 17.46 -7.87 2.71
CA SER A 75 16.32 -7.58 1.82
C SER A 75 16.29 -8.51 0.61
N ILE A 76 15.11 -9.05 0.24
CA ILE A 76 14.99 -9.90 -0.97
C ILE A 76 15.17 -9.09 -2.25
N VAL A 77 14.57 -7.89 -2.31
CA VAL A 77 14.55 -7.02 -3.50
C VAL A 77 15.27 -5.71 -3.20
N VAL A 78 16.06 -5.24 -4.16
CA VAL A 78 16.46 -3.83 -4.21
C VAL A 78 15.67 -3.13 -5.29
N THR A 79 15.02 -2.03 -4.92
CA THR A 79 14.22 -1.20 -5.82
C THR A 79 15.07 -0.12 -6.48
N THR A 80 14.66 0.31 -7.67
CA THR A 80 15.28 1.44 -8.39
C THR A 80 14.50 2.75 -8.17
N GLY A 81 13.23 2.64 -7.80
CA GLY A 81 12.40 3.77 -7.42
C GLY A 81 12.81 4.36 -6.08
N ARG A 82 13.03 5.67 -6.05
CA ARG A 82 13.36 6.38 -4.81
C ARG A 82 12.15 6.37 -3.84
N PRO A 83 12.32 6.08 -2.53
CA PRO A 83 11.21 5.95 -1.57
C PRO A 83 10.24 7.13 -1.55
N SER A 84 10.73 8.37 -1.62
CA SER A 84 9.90 9.58 -1.72
C SER A 84 9.02 9.61 -2.98
N LYS A 85 9.46 9.00 -4.08
CA LYS A 85 8.67 8.88 -5.32
C LYS A 85 7.64 7.77 -5.25
N ILE A 86 7.93 6.70 -4.51
CA ILE A 86 6.95 5.67 -4.17
C ILE A 86 5.87 6.28 -3.27
N TYR A 87 6.26 7.03 -2.23
CA TYR A 87 5.35 7.78 -1.35
C TYR A 87 4.39 8.68 -2.15
N GLU A 88 4.94 9.51 -3.04
CA GLU A 88 4.16 10.41 -3.90
C GLU A 88 3.20 9.62 -4.80
N GLY A 89 3.67 8.54 -5.42
CA GLY A 89 2.85 7.66 -6.26
C GLY A 89 1.68 7.02 -5.52
N LEU A 90 1.91 6.53 -4.29
CA LEU A 90 0.86 5.93 -3.44
C LEU A 90 -0.19 6.98 -3.07
N GLY A 91 0.23 8.19 -2.75
CA GLY A 91 -0.67 9.32 -2.53
C GLY A 91 -1.52 9.66 -3.76
N LEU A 92 -0.91 9.66 -4.95
CA LEU A 92 -1.58 9.97 -6.21
C LEU A 92 -2.68 8.96 -6.59
N ILE A 93 -2.52 7.68 -6.24
CA ILE A 93 -3.57 6.66 -6.42
C ILE A 93 -4.60 6.62 -5.28
N GLY A 94 -4.49 7.56 -4.33
CA GLY A 94 -5.46 7.83 -3.28
C GLY A 94 -5.25 7.07 -1.98
N LEU A 95 -4.03 6.58 -1.70
CA LEU A 95 -3.69 6.10 -0.36
C LEU A 95 -3.22 7.25 0.53
N SER A 96 -3.55 7.14 1.81
CA SER A 96 -3.15 8.07 2.85
C SER A 96 -2.09 7.42 3.74
N PRO A 97 -0.97 8.09 3.98
CA PRO A 97 0.00 7.60 4.94
C PRO A 97 -0.59 7.71 6.35
N GLY A 98 -0.27 6.74 7.21
CA GLY A 98 -0.49 6.88 8.64
C GLY A 98 0.81 7.30 9.33
N HIS A 99 1.43 6.34 10.00
CA HIS A 99 2.76 6.53 10.57
C HIS A 99 3.47 5.17 10.69
N PRO A 100 4.81 5.14 10.65
CA PRO A 100 5.59 3.98 11.05
C PRO A 100 5.44 3.71 12.56
N ILE A 101 6.10 2.68 13.08
CA ILE A 101 6.14 2.44 14.54
C ILE A 101 6.57 3.71 15.28
N ARG A 102 5.89 4.03 16.38
CA ARG A 102 6.22 5.16 17.26
C ARG A 102 5.97 4.82 18.72
N GLN A 103 6.73 5.44 19.61
CA GLN A 103 6.46 5.36 21.05
C GLN A 103 5.38 6.36 21.44
N GLU A 104 4.50 6.00 22.37
CA GLU A 104 3.61 6.97 23.03
C GLU A 104 4.45 8.07 23.72
N GLU A 105 3.92 9.30 23.80
CA GLU A 105 4.62 10.45 24.40
C GLU A 105 5.03 10.23 25.86
N ASN A 106 4.31 9.36 26.57
CA ASN A 106 4.60 8.96 27.95
C ASN A 106 5.70 7.87 28.07
N GLY A 107 6.26 7.41 26.94
CA GLY A 107 7.26 6.36 26.86
C GLY A 107 6.75 4.93 27.15
N GLY A 108 5.46 4.76 27.44
CA GLY A 108 4.94 3.55 28.05
C GLY A 108 4.65 2.41 27.08
N ARG A 109 4.43 2.70 25.79
CA ARG A 109 4.03 1.68 24.80
C ARG A 109 4.45 2.03 23.38
N TRP A 110 4.81 1.00 22.61
CA TRP A 110 4.97 1.07 21.16
C TRP A 110 3.63 0.98 20.44
N LEU A 111 3.38 1.92 19.54
CA LEU A 111 2.24 1.96 18.65
C LEU A 111 2.66 1.38 17.30
N ALA A 112 1.99 0.32 16.87
CA ALA A 112 2.23 -0.32 15.58
C ALA A 112 2.04 0.66 14.41
N ALA A 113 2.60 0.30 13.25
CA ALA A 113 2.46 1.09 12.05
C ALA A 113 1.00 1.17 11.59
N MET A 114 0.63 2.31 11.04
CA MET A 114 -0.73 2.62 10.59
C MET A 114 -0.69 3.25 9.20
N GLY A 115 -1.80 3.15 8.48
CA GLY A 115 -1.98 3.76 7.16
C GLY A 115 -3.04 3.04 6.35
N ASP A 116 -3.33 3.53 5.16
CA ASP A 116 -4.24 2.82 4.26
C ASP A 116 -3.65 1.46 3.88
N SER A 117 -4.48 0.42 3.94
CA SER A 117 -4.06 -0.95 3.67
C SER A 117 -3.90 -1.21 2.17
N MET A 118 -2.90 -2.01 1.84
CA MET A 118 -2.57 -2.41 0.47
C MET A 118 -2.11 -3.86 0.41
N ARG A 119 -2.24 -4.43 -0.79
CA ARG A 119 -1.57 -5.67 -1.16
C ARG A 119 -0.32 -5.35 -1.95
N ILE A 120 0.69 -6.19 -1.80
CA ILE A 120 1.95 -6.06 -2.51
C ILE A 120 2.22 -7.37 -3.23
N GLU A 121 2.39 -7.27 -4.53
CA GLU A 121 2.74 -8.39 -5.39
C GLU A 121 4.11 -8.13 -6.01
N VAL A 122 4.79 -9.20 -6.40
CA VAL A 122 6.02 -9.13 -7.19
C VAL A 122 5.80 -9.84 -8.52
N ARG A 123 6.18 -9.17 -9.60
CA ARG A 123 6.11 -9.69 -10.97
C ARG A 123 7.50 -9.88 -11.54
N TRP A 124 7.72 -10.98 -12.25
CA TRP A 124 8.99 -11.26 -12.94
C TRP A 124 8.75 -12.18 -14.12
N GLU A 125 9.70 -12.24 -15.05
CA GLU A 125 9.65 -13.21 -16.15
C GLU A 125 10.39 -14.50 -15.78
N GLU A 126 9.76 -15.64 -16.07
CA GLU A 126 10.36 -16.96 -15.94
C GLU A 126 9.98 -17.81 -17.15
N GLY A 127 10.98 -18.29 -17.89
CA GLY A 127 10.74 -19.11 -19.09
C GLY A 127 9.88 -18.42 -20.15
N GLY A 128 10.00 -17.08 -20.28
CA GLY A 128 9.20 -16.28 -21.21
C GLY A 128 7.74 -16.07 -20.80
N ARG A 129 7.38 -16.36 -19.53
CA ARG A 129 6.06 -16.10 -18.97
C ARG A 129 6.17 -15.12 -17.81
N LEU A 130 5.25 -14.16 -17.78
CA LEU A 130 5.09 -13.28 -16.63
C LEU A 130 4.52 -14.10 -15.45
N ARG A 131 5.26 -14.12 -14.35
CA ARG A 131 4.86 -14.67 -13.07
C ARG A 131 4.43 -13.53 -12.15
N THR A 132 3.56 -13.83 -11.21
CA THR A 132 3.10 -12.88 -10.19
C THR A 132 2.81 -13.66 -8.92
N ASP A 133 3.47 -13.28 -7.84
CA ASP A 133 3.23 -13.82 -6.51
C ASP A 133 2.91 -12.68 -5.54
N ASP A 134 2.11 -12.99 -4.51
CA ASP A 134 2.06 -12.15 -3.30
C ASP A 134 3.44 -12.20 -2.62
N ILE A 135 3.93 -11.07 -2.11
CA ILE A 135 5.29 -11.01 -1.57
C ILE A 135 5.49 -11.91 -0.34
N GLY A 136 4.43 -12.24 0.40
CA GLY A 136 4.46 -13.22 1.47
C GLY A 136 4.90 -14.62 1.00
N GLN A 137 4.60 -14.99 -0.25
CA GLN A 137 5.01 -16.30 -0.78
C GLN A 137 6.52 -16.45 -0.95
N TRP A 138 7.27 -15.33 -0.97
CA TRP A 138 8.73 -15.33 -1.03
C TRP A 138 9.38 -15.40 0.36
N MET A 139 8.58 -15.50 1.42
CA MET A 139 9.02 -15.52 2.80
C MET A 139 8.43 -16.73 3.53
N ARG A 140 9.12 -17.17 4.57
CA ARG A 140 8.63 -18.18 5.50
C ARG A 140 9.01 -17.82 6.93
N ASN A 141 8.24 -18.33 7.88
CA ASN A 141 8.56 -18.15 9.29
C ASN A 141 9.87 -18.87 9.63
N SER A 142 10.81 -18.17 10.27
CA SER A 142 12.13 -18.69 10.60
C SER A 142 12.08 -19.92 11.51
N LYS A 143 11.10 -19.97 12.43
CA LYS A 143 10.93 -21.04 13.41
C LYS A 143 10.11 -22.21 12.87
N THR A 144 8.92 -21.94 12.34
CA THR A 144 7.99 -23.01 11.90
C THR A 144 8.30 -23.52 10.49
N ARG A 145 9.09 -22.76 9.70
CA ARG A 145 9.39 -23.03 8.29
C ARG A 145 8.17 -22.96 7.37
N GLU A 146 7.03 -22.52 7.89
CA GLU A 146 5.79 -22.41 7.12
C GLU A 146 5.82 -21.17 6.24
N ALA A 147 5.27 -21.29 5.03
CA ALA A 147 5.12 -20.19 4.10
C ALA A 147 4.24 -19.09 4.72
N VAL A 148 4.63 -17.83 4.51
CA VAL A 148 3.82 -16.70 4.95
C VAL A 148 2.58 -16.63 4.07
N ARG A 149 1.41 -16.55 4.71
CA ARG A 149 0.14 -16.31 4.02
C ARG A 149 0.08 -14.86 3.55
N PRO A 150 -0.74 -14.52 2.55
CA PRO A 150 -0.94 -13.13 2.16
C PRO A 150 -1.28 -12.26 3.38
N MET A 151 -0.57 -11.14 3.50
CA MET A 151 -0.70 -10.17 4.59
C MET A 151 -1.21 -8.85 4.02
N ASP A 152 -1.94 -8.12 4.85
CA ASP A 152 -2.33 -6.74 4.54
C ASP A 152 -1.17 -5.83 5.00
N TRP A 153 -0.68 -4.97 4.11
CA TRP A 153 0.41 -4.02 4.40
C TRP A 153 -0.16 -2.63 4.59
N VAL A 154 0.48 -1.79 5.40
CA VAL A 154 0.01 -0.40 5.62
C VAL A 154 0.96 0.62 5.00
N PHE A 155 0.38 1.68 4.43
CA PHE A 155 1.15 2.84 3.99
C PHE A 155 1.63 3.64 5.22
N ALA A 156 2.75 3.24 5.82
CA ALA A 156 3.29 3.89 7.01
C ALA A 156 3.78 5.32 6.73
N GLY A 157 4.36 5.54 5.54
CA GLY A 157 4.65 6.88 5.03
C GLY A 157 5.98 7.51 5.46
N SER A 158 6.79 6.84 6.28
CA SER A 158 8.05 7.38 6.84
C SER A 158 7.86 8.76 7.52
N TYR A 159 8.92 9.56 7.61
CA TYR A 159 8.86 10.94 8.10
C TYR A 159 9.93 11.81 7.45
N ARG A 160 9.84 13.12 7.71
CA ARG A 160 10.91 14.07 7.41
C ARG A 160 11.61 14.48 8.69
N ASP A 161 12.93 14.50 8.67
CA ASP A 161 13.74 14.99 9.79
C ASP A 161 13.72 16.53 9.87
N ASP A 162 14.47 17.08 10.83
CA ASP A 162 14.59 18.53 11.05
C ASP A 162 15.24 19.26 9.86
N ALA A 163 16.01 18.56 9.03
CA ALA A 163 16.61 19.09 7.80
C ALA A 163 15.62 19.05 6.61
N GLY A 164 14.45 18.45 6.78
CA GLY A 164 13.43 18.25 5.73
C GLY A 164 13.70 17.04 4.84
N THR A 165 14.73 16.25 5.15
CA THR A 165 15.09 15.04 4.42
C THR A 165 14.05 13.96 4.67
N PHE A 166 13.63 13.28 3.60
CA PHE A 166 12.72 12.14 3.73
C PHE A 166 13.53 10.92 4.14
N VAL A 167 13.40 10.48 5.39
CA VAL A 167 14.35 9.54 6.02
C VAL A 167 14.42 8.19 5.30
N ALA A 168 13.30 7.68 4.79
CA ALA A 168 13.31 6.46 3.98
C ALA A 168 14.22 6.57 2.73
N ASP A 169 14.45 7.76 2.17
CA ASP A 169 15.40 7.93 1.06
C ASP A 169 16.85 7.70 1.46
N GLU A 170 17.20 7.93 2.72
CA GLU A 170 18.56 7.74 3.25
C GLU A 170 18.76 6.32 3.75
N GLU A 171 17.81 5.81 4.55
CA GLU A 171 17.91 4.47 5.14
C GLU A 171 17.49 3.35 4.19
N GLY A 172 16.73 3.68 3.15
CA GLY A 172 16.25 2.74 2.15
C GLY A 172 15.19 1.76 2.65
N THR A 173 14.38 2.15 3.64
CA THR A 173 13.35 1.32 4.29
C THR A 173 12.03 1.31 3.50
N VAL A 174 12.00 0.57 2.38
CA VAL A 174 10.86 0.58 1.44
C VAL A 174 9.70 -0.30 1.91
N VAL A 175 9.93 -1.60 2.10
CA VAL A 175 8.92 -2.56 2.59
C VAL A 175 9.54 -3.36 3.74
N CYS A 176 9.19 -3.01 4.97
CA CYS A 176 9.78 -3.56 6.18
C CYS A 176 8.93 -4.70 6.74
N VAL A 177 9.57 -5.80 7.14
CA VAL A 177 8.92 -6.94 7.84
C VAL A 177 9.15 -6.94 9.35
N VAL A 178 9.98 -6.00 9.82
CA VAL A 178 10.19 -5.68 11.24
C VAL A 178 10.00 -4.18 11.46
N ASP A 179 9.96 -3.78 12.73
CA ASP A 179 9.62 -2.45 13.18
C ASP A 179 10.76 -1.45 12.95
N PHE A 180 10.66 -0.67 11.87
CA PHE A 180 11.49 0.51 11.62
C PHE A 180 10.70 1.81 11.72
N THR A 181 11.23 2.77 12.46
CA THR A 181 10.67 4.12 12.60
C THR A 181 10.72 4.91 11.28
N SER A 182 11.56 4.51 10.33
CA SER A 182 11.68 5.12 9.01
C SER A 182 10.85 4.43 7.92
N ALA A 183 10.14 3.33 8.23
CA ALA A 183 9.46 2.49 7.23
C ALA A 183 8.48 3.28 6.34
N LEU A 184 8.61 3.11 5.02
CA LEU A 184 7.64 3.61 4.05
C LEU A 184 6.37 2.74 4.02
N VAL A 185 6.56 1.42 4.00
CA VAL A 185 5.50 0.40 4.05
C VAL A 185 5.88 -0.62 5.11
N ALA A 186 4.92 -1.00 5.95
CA ALA A 186 5.14 -1.86 7.10
C ALA A 186 3.96 -2.83 7.30
N LEU A 187 4.14 -3.78 8.21
CA LEU A 187 3.07 -4.61 8.73
C LEU A 187 2.31 -3.85 9.83
N PRO A 188 0.99 -4.08 9.97
CA PRO A 188 0.18 -3.47 11.03
C PRO A 188 0.39 -4.14 12.40
N GLU A 189 1.07 -5.29 12.46
CA GLU A 189 1.52 -5.94 13.69
C GLU A 189 2.95 -5.56 14.07
N LEU A 190 3.24 -5.61 15.38
CA LEU A 190 4.58 -5.37 15.92
C LEU A 190 5.48 -6.59 15.74
N HIS A 191 6.67 -6.35 15.21
CA HIS A 191 7.72 -7.34 14.97
C HIS A 191 9.08 -6.72 15.28
N THR A 192 9.74 -7.18 16.35
CA THR A 192 11.07 -6.68 16.74
C THR A 192 12.12 -6.81 15.62
N ALA A 193 12.99 -5.80 15.51
CA ALA A 193 14.17 -5.81 14.65
C ALA A 193 15.40 -6.43 15.34
N ASP A 194 15.24 -7.05 16.52
CA ASP A 194 16.34 -7.76 17.16
C ASP A 194 16.81 -8.94 16.29
N ASN A 195 18.09 -8.94 15.92
CA ASN A 195 18.71 -9.96 15.06
C ASN A 195 18.43 -11.41 15.50
N GLU A 196 18.37 -11.67 16.80
CA GLU A 196 18.12 -13.01 17.35
C GLU A 196 16.64 -13.43 17.31
N ALA A 197 15.73 -12.48 17.04
CA ALA A 197 14.29 -12.65 17.09
C ALA A 197 13.60 -12.45 15.73
N LEU A 198 14.35 -12.24 14.63
CA LEU A 198 13.81 -12.09 13.28
C LEU A 198 12.90 -13.26 12.92
N TRP A 199 11.63 -12.93 12.69
CA TRP A 199 10.57 -13.92 12.57
C TRP A 199 10.42 -14.48 11.15
N LEU A 200 10.96 -13.77 10.15
CA LEU A 200 10.97 -14.19 8.75
C LEU A 200 12.37 -14.44 8.21
N GLU A 201 12.42 -15.34 7.24
CA GLU A 201 13.55 -15.56 6.37
C GLU A 201 13.10 -15.75 4.92
N ALA A 202 14.05 -15.62 4.00
CA ALA A 202 13.83 -15.83 2.58
C ALA A 202 13.44 -17.28 2.25
N TYR A 203 12.37 -17.44 1.46
CA TYR A 203 11.93 -18.75 0.98
C TYR A 203 12.55 -19.04 -0.40
N THR A 204 13.79 -19.52 -0.39
CA THR A 204 14.67 -19.70 -1.56
C THR A 204 13.99 -20.33 -2.77
N GLU A 205 13.19 -21.38 -2.58
CA GLU A 205 12.53 -22.12 -3.66
C GLU A 205 11.46 -21.30 -4.39
N ARG A 206 10.99 -20.20 -3.80
CA ARG A 206 9.97 -19.29 -4.35
C ARG A 206 10.57 -18.04 -4.99
N ILE A 207 11.79 -17.68 -4.60
CA ILE A 207 12.47 -16.47 -5.06
C ILE A 207 13.28 -16.79 -6.32
N PRO A 208 13.17 -16.03 -7.43
CA PRO A 208 13.99 -16.23 -8.63
C PRO A 208 15.49 -15.97 -8.35
N PRO A 209 16.40 -16.37 -9.26
CA PRO A 209 17.84 -16.16 -9.07
C PRO A 209 18.21 -14.70 -8.78
N VAL A 210 19.28 -14.49 -8.01
CA VAL A 210 19.85 -13.15 -7.76
C VAL A 210 20.14 -12.46 -9.09
N GLY A 211 19.82 -11.17 -9.18
CA GLY A 211 19.93 -10.37 -10.40
C GLY A 211 18.70 -10.41 -11.30
N THR A 212 17.73 -11.29 -11.05
CA THR A 212 16.47 -11.32 -11.82
C THR A 212 15.74 -10.00 -11.66
N SER A 213 15.36 -9.39 -12.79
CA SER A 213 14.55 -8.16 -12.81
C SER A 213 13.14 -8.46 -12.33
N VAL A 214 12.62 -7.61 -11.45
CA VAL A 214 11.29 -7.75 -10.87
C VAL A 214 10.57 -6.40 -10.88
N THR A 215 9.26 -6.43 -10.76
CA THR A 215 8.43 -5.25 -10.51
C THR A 215 7.62 -5.50 -9.24
N VAL A 216 7.82 -4.66 -8.23
CA VAL A 216 7.02 -4.65 -7.00
C VAL A 216 5.78 -3.79 -7.25
N VAL A 217 4.59 -4.34 -7.00
CA VAL A 217 3.31 -3.72 -7.36
C VAL A 217 2.47 -3.50 -6.11
N PHE A 218 2.22 -2.24 -5.81
CA PHE A 218 1.39 -1.81 -4.68
C PHE A 218 -0.04 -1.54 -5.17
N THR A 219 -1.02 -2.20 -4.56
CA THR A 219 -2.44 -2.05 -4.92
C THR A 219 -3.27 -1.80 -3.65
N PRO A 220 -4.07 -0.72 -3.58
CA PRO A 220 -4.97 -0.49 -2.45
C PRO A 220 -5.93 -1.66 -2.25
N ILE A 221 -6.23 -1.98 -1.00
CA ILE A 221 -7.32 -2.91 -0.69
C ILE A 221 -8.65 -2.21 -0.97
N ASN A 222 -9.53 -2.88 -1.70
CA ASN A 222 -10.86 -2.37 -2.05
C ASN A 222 -11.88 -3.51 -1.92
N PRO A 223 -12.88 -3.40 -1.02
CA PRO A 223 -13.17 -2.26 -0.15
C PRO A 223 -12.07 -2.01 0.89
N VAL A 224 -11.80 -0.74 1.20
CA VAL A 224 -10.95 -0.38 2.34
C VAL A 224 -11.61 -0.93 3.60
N LYS A 225 -10.85 -1.57 4.48
CA LYS A 225 -11.37 -2.14 5.71
C LYS A 225 -11.15 -1.18 6.88
N LEU A 226 -12.17 -1.01 7.71
CA LEU A 226 -12.10 -0.29 8.97
C LEU A 226 -12.46 -1.27 10.10
N GLN A 227 -11.53 -1.54 11.00
CA GLN A 227 -11.76 -2.49 12.10
C GLN A 227 -12.24 -1.75 13.34
N LEU A 228 -13.41 -2.17 13.83
CA LEU A 228 -13.98 -1.73 15.08
C LEU A 228 -13.91 -2.88 16.08
N VAL A 229 -13.47 -2.61 17.30
CA VAL A 229 -13.53 -3.59 18.40
C VAL A 229 -14.32 -2.99 19.55
N VAL A 230 -15.33 -3.71 20.04
CA VAL A 230 -15.94 -3.39 21.33
C VAL A 230 -15.24 -4.22 22.39
N ASP A 231 -14.57 -3.55 23.32
CA ASP A 231 -13.82 -4.22 24.38
C ASP A 231 -14.73 -4.77 25.50
N SER A 232 -14.13 -5.47 26.47
CA SER A 232 -14.85 -6.07 27.60
C SER A 232 -15.51 -5.04 28.52
N SER A 233 -15.12 -3.77 28.45
CA SER A 233 -15.74 -2.65 29.17
C SER A 233 -16.87 -1.98 28.38
N GLY A 234 -17.11 -2.42 27.14
CA GLY A 234 -18.08 -1.81 26.22
C GLY A 234 -17.56 -0.57 25.50
N ARG A 235 -16.25 -0.28 25.57
CA ARG A 235 -15.66 0.84 24.85
C ARG A 235 -15.32 0.43 23.42
N LEU A 236 -15.46 1.39 22.52
CA LEU A 236 -15.11 1.24 21.12
C LEU A 236 -13.62 1.53 20.92
N THR A 237 -12.96 0.66 20.16
CA THR A 237 -11.70 0.98 19.51
C THR A 237 -11.85 0.95 18.00
N VAL A 238 -11.08 1.78 17.32
CA VAL A 238 -10.95 1.86 15.85
C VAL A 238 -9.49 1.61 15.54
N ASP A 239 -9.21 0.59 14.73
CA ASP A 239 -7.86 0.17 14.36
C ASP A 239 -6.93 0.09 15.61
N GLY A 240 -7.43 -0.54 16.68
CA GLY A 240 -6.68 -0.75 17.93
C GLY A 240 -6.63 0.45 18.90
N ARG A 241 -7.22 1.59 18.58
CA ARG A 241 -7.21 2.80 19.43
C ARG A 241 -8.57 3.13 20.02
N ALA A 242 -8.60 3.49 21.30
CA ALA A 242 -9.82 3.99 21.93
C ALA A 242 -10.41 5.15 21.11
N ALA A 243 -11.69 5.02 20.76
CA ALA A 243 -12.36 5.95 19.89
C ALA A 243 -13.72 6.34 20.46
N THR A 244 -14.12 7.58 20.20
CA THR A 244 -15.49 8.02 20.42
C THR A 244 -16.34 7.73 19.18
N PHE A 245 -17.65 7.72 19.34
CA PHE A 245 -18.54 7.61 18.20
C PHE A 245 -18.36 8.78 17.21
N ALA A 246 -18.11 10.01 17.71
CA ALA A 246 -17.86 11.17 16.87
C ALA A 246 -16.61 11.00 15.99
N SER A 247 -15.48 10.60 16.59
CA SER A 247 -14.23 10.33 15.85
C SER A 247 -14.37 9.16 14.86
N LEU A 248 -15.20 8.16 15.19
CA LEU A 248 -15.53 7.09 14.24
C LEU A 248 -16.30 7.62 13.04
N MET A 249 -17.33 8.46 13.24
CA MET A 249 -18.13 9.00 12.14
C MET A 249 -17.30 9.91 11.23
N GLU A 250 -16.41 10.72 11.80
CA GLU A 250 -15.45 11.52 11.04
C GLU A 250 -14.57 10.62 10.17
N ARG A 251 -13.96 9.58 10.77
CA ARG A 251 -13.12 8.62 10.05
C ARG A 251 -13.86 7.90 8.92
N ILE A 252 -15.09 7.45 9.16
CA ILE A 252 -15.94 6.84 8.13
C ILE A 252 -16.19 7.82 6.98
N GLY A 253 -16.58 9.06 7.30
CA GLY A 253 -16.85 10.09 6.30
C GLY A 253 -15.63 10.38 5.43
N GLU A 254 -14.43 10.45 6.02
CA GLU A 254 -13.19 10.63 5.28
C GLU A 254 -12.85 9.44 4.37
N LEU A 255 -13.05 8.21 4.86
CA LEU A 255 -12.77 7.00 4.09
C LEU A 255 -13.76 6.87 2.92
N GLU A 256 -15.04 7.14 3.13
CA GLU A 256 -16.05 7.11 2.06
C GLU A 256 -15.89 8.25 1.04
N ALA A 257 -15.33 9.39 1.45
CA ALA A 257 -15.03 10.49 0.53
C ALA A 257 -13.83 10.15 -0.38
N ARG A 258 -12.85 9.42 0.14
CA ARG A 258 -11.59 9.10 -0.56
C ARG A 258 -11.64 7.79 -1.33
N HIS A 259 -12.39 6.81 -0.84
CA HIS A 259 -12.38 5.45 -1.38
C HIS A 259 -13.73 5.07 -1.98
N GLY A 260 -13.69 4.32 -3.08
CA GLY A 260 -14.90 3.92 -3.79
C GLY A 260 -15.76 2.91 -3.04
N ARG A 261 -15.18 2.10 -2.14
CA ARG A 261 -15.91 1.14 -1.29
C ARG A 261 -15.22 1.03 0.06
N LEU A 262 -16.03 0.98 1.12
CA LEU A 262 -15.61 0.81 2.52
C LEU A 262 -16.28 -0.46 3.06
N ALA A 263 -15.56 -1.22 3.87
CA ALA A 263 -16.05 -2.33 4.65
C ALA A 263 -15.73 -2.05 6.12
N VAL A 264 -16.76 -1.98 6.96
CA VAL A 264 -16.62 -1.82 8.40
C VAL A 264 -16.79 -3.18 9.04
N GLU A 265 -15.70 -3.68 9.63
CA GLU A 265 -15.67 -4.96 10.33
C GLU A 265 -15.78 -4.68 11.83
N VAL A 266 -16.89 -5.08 12.44
CA VAL A 266 -17.10 -4.96 13.88
C VAL A 266 -16.76 -6.29 14.53
N SER A 267 -15.89 -6.25 15.52
CA SER A 267 -15.51 -7.40 16.33
C SER A 267 -15.70 -7.10 17.82
N ARG A 268 -15.57 -8.13 18.66
CA ARG A 268 -15.76 -8.01 20.10
C ARG A 268 -14.72 -8.78 20.88
N SER A 269 -14.26 -8.21 21.98
CA SER A 269 -13.44 -8.93 22.95
C SER A 269 -14.26 -9.98 23.69
N PRO A 270 -13.62 -11.01 24.26
CA PRO A 270 -14.28 -11.91 25.21
C PRO A 270 -14.97 -11.11 26.32
N ASN A 271 -16.24 -11.43 26.60
CA ASN A 271 -17.10 -10.76 27.58
C ASN A 271 -17.51 -9.31 27.27
N ALA A 272 -17.33 -8.83 26.04
CA ALA A 272 -17.89 -7.54 25.63
C ALA A 272 -19.43 -7.51 25.81
N PRO A 273 -20.01 -6.44 26.39
CA PRO A 273 -21.46 -6.32 26.57
C PRO A 273 -22.19 -6.38 25.22
N GLN A 274 -23.11 -7.33 25.05
CA GLN A 274 -23.86 -7.49 23.79
C GLN A 274 -24.61 -6.21 23.41
N ALA A 275 -25.19 -5.51 24.38
CA ALA A 275 -25.90 -4.25 24.15
C ALA A 275 -25.00 -3.17 23.52
N ALA A 276 -23.72 -3.08 23.93
CA ALA A 276 -22.77 -2.12 23.37
C ALA A 276 -22.41 -2.48 21.92
N VAL A 277 -22.25 -3.77 21.62
CA VAL A 277 -22.01 -4.27 20.25
C VAL A 277 -23.21 -3.94 19.34
N ASP A 278 -24.43 -4.19 19.81
CA ASP A 278 -25.65 -3.93 19.06
C ASP A 278 -25.84 -2.43 18.81
N GLU A 279 -25.53 -1.59 19.80
CA GLU A 279 -25.57 -0.13 19.68
C GLU A 279 -24.59 0.38 18.61
N VAL A 280 -23.33 -0.06 18.65
CA VAL A 280 -22.31 0.30 17.65
C VAL A 280 -22.75 -0.15 16.25
N LEU A 281 -23.20 -1.40 16.10
CA LEU A 281 -23.67 -1.92 14.81
C LEU A 281 -24.84 -1.12 14.25
N ALA A 282 -25.85 -0.84 15.08
CA ALA A 282 -27.03 -0.07 14.66
C ALA A 282 -26.65 1.35 14.25
N ALA A 283 -25.78 2.00 15.04
CA ALA A 283 -25.36 3.37 14.79
C ALA A 283 -24.50 3.48 13.52
N VAL A 284 -23.55 2.56 13.31
CA VAL A 284 -22.72 2.52 12.10
C VAL A 284 -23.58 2.26 10.86
N ARG A 285 -24.45 1.23 10.89
CA ARG A 285 -25.33 0.90 9.75
C ARG A 285 -26.25 2.05 9.34
N LYS A 286 -26.64 2.89 10.29
CA LYS A 286 -27.47 4.07 10.02
C LYS A 286 -26.68 5.23 9.41
N ALA A 287 -25.38 5.32 9.70
CA ALA A 287 -24.55 6.46 9.34
C ALA A 287 -23.77 6.28 8.02
N VAL A 288 -23.44 5.05 7.65
CA VAL A 288 -22.67 4.75 6.44
C VAL A 288 -23.50 4.87 5.16
N ARG A 289 -22.84 5.07 4.02
CA ARG A 289 -23.47 5.02 2.69
C ARG A 289 -23.95 3.61 2.36
N ALA A 290 -24.93 3.50 1.45
CA ALA A 290 -25.45 2.23 0.97
C ALA A 290 -24.38 1.33 0.29
N SER A 291 -23.29 1.90 -0.19
CA SER A 291 -22.16 1.18 -0.79
C SER A 291 -21.20 0.55 0.22
N THR A 292 -21.34 0.91 1.51
CA THR A 292 -20.46 0.47 2.60
C THR A 292 -21.02 -0.80 3.23
N THR A 293 -20.20 -1.84 3.30
CA THR A 293 -20.57 -3.09 3.98
C THR A 293 -20.29 -2.96 5.47
N VAL A 294 -21.16 -3.52 6.32
CA VAL A 294 -20.98 -3.52 7.78
C VAL A 294 -21.27 -4.91 8.32
N GLU A 295 -20.21 -5.59 8.76
CA GLU A 295 -20.26 -7.00 9.15
C GLU A 295 -19.80 -7.17 10.60
N LEU A 296 -20.46 -8.07 11.33
CA LEU A 296 -19.96 -8.54 12.61
C LEU A 296 -19.07 -9.75 12.34
N VAL A 297 -17.78 -9.61 12.62
CA VAL A 297 -16.76 -10.65 12.44
C VAL A 297 -16.38 -11.27 13.79
N GLY A 298 -15.83 -12.48 13.76
CA GLY A 298 -15.27 -13.13 14.96
C GLY A 298 -14.20 -12.28 15.63
N ALA A 299 -13.85 -12.58 16.88
CA ALA A 299 -12.74 -11.88 17.55
C ALA A 299 -11.50 -11.91 16.64
N PRO A 300 -10.81 -10.78 16.43
CA PRO A 300 -9.59 -10.77 15.62
C PRO A 300 -8.63 -11.79 16.21
N THR A 301 -7.99 -12.59 15.36
CA THR A 301 -6.93 -13.51 15.76
C THR A 301 -5.70 -12.68 16.09
N VAL A 302 -5.72 -12.01 17.24
CA VAL A 302 -4.55 -11.31 17.76
C VAL A 302 -3.66 -12.38 18.39
N GLU A 303 -2.64 -12.84 17.66
CA GLU A 303 -1.51 -13.48 18.31
C GLU A 303 -0.94 -12.48 19.34
N ARG A 304 -0.67 -12.97 20.55
CA ARG A 304 -0.27 -12.12 21.68
C ARG A 304 0.88 -11.20 21.27
N PRO A 305 0.89 -9.92 21.69
CA PRO A 305 2.05 -9.07 21.52
C PRO A 305 3.27 -9.76 22.13
N ILE A 306 4.33 -9.90 21.33
CA ILE A 306 5.65 -10.27 21.83
C ILE A 306 6.15 -9.05 22.61
N ASP A 307 6.58 -9.24 23.86
CA ASP A 307 7.21 -8.18 24.64
C ASP A 307 8.39 -7.60 23.83
N HIS A 308 8.36 -6.30 23.54
CA HIS A 308 9.52 -5.59 23.01
C HIS A 308 10.55 -5.46 24.13
N PRO A 309 11.74 -6.06 24.03
CA PRO A 309 12.88 -5.55 24.80
C PRO A 309 13.19 -4.14 24.30
N ALA A 310 13.59 -3.25 25.21
CA ALA A 310 14.04 -1.91 24.85
C ALA A 310 15.23 -2.03 23.89
N SER A 311 15.08 -1.53 22.66
CA SER A 311 16.19 -1.40 21.72
C SER A 311 17.21 -0.42 22.32
N ASN A 312 18.36 -0.95 22.75
CA ASN A 312 19.54 -0.11 22.99
C ASN A 312 20.03 0.35 21.62
N GLU A 313 19.55 1.50 21.16
CA GLU A 313 20.32 2.33 20.25
C GLU A 313 21.53 2.86 21.02
N ASP A 314 22.59 2.05 21.10
CA ASP A 314 23.87 2.56 21.55
C ASP A 314 24.56 3.23 20.37
N SER A 315 24.66 4.55 20.52
CA SER A 315 25.40 5.51 19.73
C SER A 315 26.77 4.99 19.28
N GLY A 316 27.16 5.41 18.08
CA GLY A 316 28.39 5.00 17.41
C GLY A 316 29.67 5.12 18.24
N GLY A 317 30.58 4.20 17.91
CA GLY A 317 32.01 4.22 18.19
C GLY A 317 32.74 3.49 17.08
#